data_AF-A0A255TRS2-F1
#
_entry.id   AF-A0A255TRS2-F1
#
_cell.length_a   1.000
_cell.length_b   1.000
_cell.length_c   1.000
_cell.angle_alpha   90.00
_cell.angle_beta   90.00
_cell.angle_gamma   90.00
#
_symmetry.space_group_name_H-M   'P 1'
#
loop_
_entity.id
_entity.type
_entity.pdbx_description
1 polymer ?
#
loop_
_entity_poly.entity_id
_entity_poly.type
_entity_poly.pdbx_seq_one_letter_code
_entity_poly.pdbx_strand_id
1 'polypeptide(L)'
;MKSFISSVVLLLTLFGASTMKTEAKAKKTPKVYIFGFSASFKNPVIYFTDIQVLDSAWIDSKTKFLLERDSYSAQLKDYLTNTTSDPHRTCMVVFSTDKAKAEKKYMKLKNNYTVKANAKDGYDVKYLSDKDFKFSLIDISEEVSEEQ
;
A
#
# COMPACT_ATOMS: atom_id res chain seq x y z
N MET A 1 38.03 -59.25 19.25
CA MET A 1 36.56 -59.44 19.20
C MET A 1 35.96 -58.05 19.03
N LYS A 2 35.30 -57.82 17.88
CA LYS A 2 34.97 -56.51 17.31
C LYS A 2 33.66 -55.98 17.94
N SER A 3 33.65 -54.79 18.55
CA SER A 3 32.41 -54.01 18.66
C SER A 3 32.41 -53.00 17.52
N PHE A 4 31.43 -53.15 16.64
CA PHE A 4 31.26 -52.35 15.44
C PHE A 4 30.65 -51.00 15.79
N ILE A 5 31.36 -49.95 15.39
CA ILE A 5 30.81 -48.62 15.14
C ILE A 5 29.76 -48.77 14.02
N SER A 6 28.58 -48.19 14.16
CA SER A 6 27.86 -47.70 12.97
C SER A 6 26.91 -46.57 13.34
N SER A 7 27.41 -45.37 13.08
CA SER A 7 26.72 -44.09 13.08
C SER A 7 25.50 -44.14 12.15
N VAL A 8 24.31 -43.94 12.70
CA VAL A 8 23.14 -43.60 11.89
C VAL A 8 23.25 -42.12 11.53
N VAL A 9 23.82 -41.89 10.35
CA VAL A 9 23.89 -40.59 9.68
C VAL A 9 22.48 -40.17 9.28
N LEU A 10 21.84 -39.31 10.07
CA LEU A 10 20.60 -38.64 9.68
C LEU A 10 20.97 -37.39 8.86
N LEU A 11 21.18 -37.60 7.56
CA LEU A 11 21.33 -36.55 6.56
C LEU A 11 19.97 -35.86 6.35
N LEU A 12 19.60 -34.94 7.24
CA LEU A 12 18.47 -34.03 7.01
C LEU A 12 18.96 -32.91 6.10
N THR A 13 18.59 -33.06 4.83
CA THR A 13 18.81 -32.15 3.72
C THR A 13 18.43 -30.71 4.07
N LEU A 14 19.42 -29.82 4.09
CA LEU A 14 19.19 -28.38 3.98
C LEU A 14 18.57 -28.12 2.59
N PHE A 15 17.25 -28.05 2.52
CA PHE A 15 16.59 -27.25 1.49
C PHE A 15 16.82 -25.78 1.87
N GLY A 16 18.00 -25.28 1.50
CA GLY A 16 18.21 -23.84 1.38
C GLY A 16 17.25 -23.36 0.31
N ALA A 17 16.07 -22.89 0.73
CA ALA A 17 15.23 -22.07 -0.12
C ALA A 17 16.03 -20.79 -0.38
N SER A 18 16.85 -20.82 -1.42
CA SER A 18 17.41 -19.63 -2.05
C SER A 18 16.22 -18.84 -2.55
N THR A 19 15.62 -18.04 -1.69
CA THR A 19 14.74 -16.97 -2.12
C THR A 19 15.63 -16.10 -2.98
N MET A 20 15.49 -16.21 -4.30
CA MET A 20 16.01 -15.20 -5.20
C MET A 20 15.40 -13.91 -4.71
N LYS A 21 16.19 -13.09 -4.01
CA LYS A 21 15.82 -11.72 -3.71
C LYS A 21 15.55 -11.11 -5.07
N THR A 22 14.28 -10.93 -5.40
CA THR A 22 13.91 -10.25 -6.63
C THR A 22 14.35 -8.82 -6.40
N GLU A 23 15.54 -8.46 -6.90
CA GLU A 23 15.99 -7.07 -6.89
C GLU A 23 14.89 -6.23 -7.54
N ALA A 24 14.23 -5.44 -6.71
CA ALA A 24 13.19 -4.52 -7.11
C ALA A 24 13.93 -3.36 -7.78
N LYS A 25 14.06 -3.42 -9.11
CA LYS A 25 14.70 -2.32 -9.84
C LYS A 25 13.77 -1.11 -9.76
N ALA A 26 13.98 -0.26 -8.76
CA ALA A 26 13.18 0.92 -8.52
C ALA A 26 13.40 1.95 -9.64
N LYS A 27 12.32 2.56 -10.10
CA LYS A 27 12.35 3.63 -11.10
C LYS A 27 11.60 4.85 -10.58
N LYS A 28 12.28 5.98 -10.52
CA LYS A 28 11.64 7.27 -10.29
C LYS A 28 10.71 7.60 -11.46
N THR A 29 9.44 7.80 -11.17
CA THR A 29 8.41 8.13 -12.18
C THR A 29 7.96 9.57 -11.96
N PRO A 30 7.95 10.41 -13.02
CA PRO A 30 7.73 11.84 -12.86
C PRO A 30 6.34 12.19 -12.33
N LYS A 31 5.30 11.38 -12.61
CA LYS A 31 3.94 11.64 -12.11
C LYS A 31 3.24 10.35 -11.72
N VAL A 32 2.80 10.29 -10.47
CA VAL A 32 1.87 9.27 -9.96
C VAL A 32 0.63 9.96 -9.44
N TYR A 33 -0.54 9.53 -9.90
CA TYR A 33 -1.83 9.97 -9.41
C TYR A 33 -2.29 9.02 -8.31
N ILE A 34 -2.45 9.51 -7.09
CA ILE A 34 -2.74 8.74 -5.88
C ILE A 34 -3.98 9.28 -5.19
N PHE A 35 -4.78 8.41 -4.58
CA PHE A 35 -5.81 8.83 -3.63
C PHE A 35 -5.89 7.83 -2.47
N GLY A 36 -6.32 8.33 -1.33
CA GLY A 36 -6.57 7.59 -0.12
C GLY A 36 -8.01 7.12 0.01
N PHE A 37 -8.19 5.97 0.63
CA PHE A 37 -9.47 5.42 1.04
C PHE A 37 -9.35 4.89 2.48
N SER A 38 -10.35 5.19 3.31
CA SER A 38 -10.44 4.66 4.68
C SER A 38 -11.82 4.12 4.98
N ALA A 39 -11.87 2.96 5.63
CA ALA A 39 -13.09 2.34 6.12
C ALA A 39 -12.92 1.84 7.56
N SER A 40 -14.04 1.71 8.28
CA SER A 40 -14.09 1.15 9.63
C SER A 40 -15.06 -0.02 9.70
N PHE A 41 -14.72 -1.02 10.52
CA PHE A 41 -15.64 -2.09 10.86
C PHE A 41 -16.59 -1.70 12.01
N LYS A 42 -16.27 -0.62 12.74
CA LYS A 42 -17.05 -0.16 13.90
C LYS A 42 -18.23 0.73 13.50
N ASN A 43 -18.07 1.51 12.45
CA ASN A 43 -19.07 2.46 11.98
C ASN A 43 -19.10 2.50 10.44
N PRO A 44 -20.22 2.88 9.82
CA PRO A 44 -20.35 2.92 8.37
C PRO A 44 -19.76 4.20 7.76
N VAL A 45 -18.77 4.83 8.41
CA VAL A 45 -18.11 6.03 7.89
C VAL A 45 -17.02 5.60 6.91
N ILE A 46 -16.90 6.28 5.78
CA ILE A 46 -15.86 6.07 4.77
C ILE A 46 -15.21 7.41 4.46
N TYR A 47 -13.88 7.45 4.29
CA TYR A 47 -13.18 8.65 3.80
C TYR A 47 -12.55 8.39 2.43
N PHE A 48 -12.66 9.37 1.55
CA PHE A 48 -11.86 9.49 0.33
C PHE A 48 -11.04 10.77 0.39
N THR A 49 -9.79 10.73 -0.05
CA THR A 49 -9.05 11.97 -0.37
C THR A 49 -9.35 12.41 -1.79
N ASP A 50 -9.03 13.65 -2.14
CA ASP A 50 -8.83 14.05 -3.53
C ASP A 50 -7.75 13.18 -4.21
N ILE A 51 -7.79 13.13 -5.55
CA ILE A 51 -6.71 12.52 -6.35
C ILE A 51 -5.56 13.52 -6.43
N GLN A 52 -4.44 13.17 -5.81
CA GLN A 52 -3.23 13.98 -5.72
C GLN A 52 -2.18 13.52 -6.71
N VAL A 53 -1.29 14.44 -7.08
CA VAL A 53 -0.13 14.15 -7.92
C VAL A 53 1.10 14.09 -7.03
N LEU A 54 1.74 12.92 -6.98
CA LEU A 54 3.09 12.77 -6.45
C LEU A 54 4.07 12.97 -7.61
N ASP A 55 4.89 14.00 -7.50
CA ASP A 55 6.01 14.19 -8.41
C ASP A 55 7.15 13.28 -7.97
N SER A 56 7.76 12.57 -8.91
CA SER A 56 8.99 11.81 -8.66
C SER A 56 8.87 10.66 -7.65
N ALA A 57 7.70 10.01 -7.56
CA ALA A 57 7.51 8.81 -6.74
C ALA A 57 8.19 7.57 -7.36
N TRP A 58 8.57 6.64 -6.49
CA TRP A 58 9.29 5.43 -6.88
C TRP A 58 8.32 4.30 -7.24
N ILE A 59 8.50 3.72 -8.43
CA ILE A 59 7.73 2.58 -8.93
C ILE A 59 8.67 1.40 -9.13
N ASP A 60 8.28 0.21 -8.70
CA ASP A 60 8.98 -1.02 -9.04
C ASP A 60 8.90 -1.28 -10.55
N SER A 61 10.04 -1.37 -11.23
CA SER A 61 10.06 -1.43 -12.69
C SER A 61 9.48 -2.74 -13.26
N LYS A 62 9.43 -3.82 -12.48
CA LYS A 62 8.94 -5.14 -12.93
C LYS A 62 7.43 -5.25 -12.75
N THR A 63 6.96 -5.07 -11.52
CA THR A 63 5.56 -5.20 -11.09
C THR A 63 4.72 -3.95 -11.39
N LYS A 64 5.37 -2.80 -11.61
CA LYS A 64 4.72 -1.48 -11.76
C LYS A 64 3.96 -1.05 -10.50
N PHE A 65 4.32 -1.58 -9.33
CA PHE A 65 3.78 -1.16 -8.06
C PHE A 65 4.42 0.11 -7.54
N LEU A 66 3.63 0.93 -6.86
CA LEU A 66 4.11 2.06 -6.09
C LEU A 66 4.88 1.54 -4.88
N LEU A 67 6.15 1.90 -4.79
CA LEU A 67 6.97 1.63 -3.61
C LEU A 67 6.51 2.54 -2.47
N GLU A 68 6.76 2.12 -1.23
CA GLU A 68 6.32 2.85 -0.03
C GLU A 68 4.81 3.05 0.09
N ARG A 69 4.03 2.19 -0.56
CA ARG A 69 2.56 2.23 -0.53
C ARG A 69 1.99 2.13 0.90
N ASP A 70 2.62 1.32 1.74
CA ASP A 70 2.21 1.14 3.12
C ASP A 70 2.50 2.40 3.94
N SER A 71 3.64 3.04 3.70
CA SER A 71 4.01 4.32 4.30
C SER A 71 3.07 5.47 3.87
N TYR A 72 2.64 5.54 2.61
CA TYR A 72 1.58 6.48 2.20
C TYR A 72 0.23 6.16 2.87
N SER A 73 -0.10 4.88 3.06
CA SER A 73 -1.32 4.48 3.76
C SER A 73 -1.25 4.83 5.25
N ALA A 74 -0.06 4.79 5.86
CA ALA A 74 0.19 5.23 7.23
C ALA A 74 -0.02 6.74 7.39
N GLN A 75 0.44 7.58 6.45
CA GLN A 75 0.19 9.02 6.50
C GLN A 75 -1.30 9.36 6.62
N LEU A 76 -2.16 8.68 5.84
CA LEU A 76 -3.61 8.87 5.93
C LEU A 76 -4.16 8.35 7.28
N LYS A 77 -3.65 7.20 7.75
CA LYS A 77 -4.06 6.64 9.03
C LYS A 77 -3.73 7.57 10.19
N ASP A 78 -2.54 8.14 10.21
CA ASP A 78 -2.08 9.05 11.27
C ASP A 78 -2.91 10.32 11.27
N TYR A 79 -3.16 10.90 10.09
CA TYR A 79 -4.05 12.06 9.95
C TYR A 79 -5.45 11.79 10.51
N LEU A 80 -6.09 10.68 10.11
CA LEU A 80 -7.44 10.34 10.57
C LEU A 80 -7.46 10.00 12.06
N THR A 81 -6.44 9.31 12.57
CA THR A 81 -6.31 9.01 13.99
C THR A 81 -6.29 10.29 14.83
N ASN A 82 -5.53 11.28 14.38
CA ASN A 82 -5.37 12.56 15.08
C ASN A 82 -6.60 13.48 14.96
N THR A 83 -7.35 13.38 13.85
CA THR A 83 -8.47 14.29 13.58
C THR A 83 -9.84 13.72 13.97
N THR A 84 -10.02 12.40 13.98
CA THR A 84 -11.33 11.76 14.23
C THR A 84 -11.39 10.94 15.51
N SER A 85 -10.27 10.79 16.23
CA SER A 85 -10.16 9.93 17.44
C SER A 85 -10.62 8.49 17.20
N ASP A 86 -10.51 7.98 15.96
CA ASP A 86 -10.83 6.61 15.56
C ASP A 86 -9.56 5.94 15.00
N PRO A 87 -8.68 5.39 15.86
CA PRO A 87 -7.37 4.88 15.46
C PRO A 87 -7.42 3.54 14.71
N HIS A 88 -8.55 2.84 14.75
CA HIS A 88 -8.68 1.45 14.28
C HIS A 88 -9.27 1.35 12.87
N ARG A 89 -9.13 2.41 12.07
CA ARG A 89 -9.61 2.44 10.70
C ARG A 89 -8.60 1.81 9.75
N THR A 90 -9.09 1.02 8.80
CA THR A 90 -8.28 0.50 7.69
C THR A 90 -8.09 1.61 6.67
N CYS A 91 -6.84 1.97 6.39
CA CYS A 91 -6.48 2.97 5.41
C CYS A 91 -5.67 2.32 4.29
N MET A 92 -5.93 2.71 3.05
CA MET A 92 -5.17 2.27 1.89
C MET A 92 -5.07 3.37 0.86
N VAL A 93 -4.00 3.33 0.07
CA VAL A 93 -3.87 4.18 -1.12
C VAL A 93 -4.10 3.39 -2.40
N VAL A 94 -4.66 4.05 -3.40
CA VAL A 94 -4.84 3.55 -4.75
C VAL A 94 -4.15 4.53 -5.70
N PHE A 95 -3.44 4.00 -6.69
CA PHE A 95 -2.64 4.84 -7.58
C PHE A 95 -2.74 4.42 -9.05
N SER A 96 -2.23 5.30 -9.92
CA SER A 96 -1.95 5.03 -11.33
C SER A 96 -0.90 6.02 -11.83
N THR A 97 -0.07 5.62 -12.80
CA THR A 97 0.80 6.56 -13.55
C THR A 97 0.05 7.30 -14.66
N ASP A 98 -1.23 6.98 -14.85
CA ASP A 98 -2.15 7.54 -15.84
C ASP A 98 -3.36 8.15 -15.13
N LYS A 99 -3.63 9.43 -15.41
CA LYS A 99 -4.68 10.24 -14.76
C LYS A 99 -6.06 9.64 -14.96
N ALA A 100 -6.42 9.33 -16.20
CA ALA A 100 -7.74 8.79 -16.54
C ALA A 100 -7.98 7.43 -15.88
N LYS A 101 -6.94 6.60 -15.78
CA LYS A 101 -7.00 5.34 -15.02
C LYS A 101 -7.14 5.56 -13.52
N ALA A 102 -6.48 6.57 -12.93
CA ALA A 102 -6.69 6.92 -11.52
C ALA A 102 -8.12 7.37 -11.26
N GLU A 103 -8.65 8.28 -12.09
CA GLU A 103 -10.03 8.77 -12.02
C GLU A 103 -11.04 7.63 -12.15
N LYS A 104 -10.82 6.70 -13.09
CA LYS A 104 -11.67 5.52 -13.24
C LYS A 104 -11.64 4.62 -12.01
N LYS A 105 -10.46 4.38 -11.42
CA LYS A 105 -10.32 3.60 -10.17
C LYS A 105 -11.04 4.29 -9.01
N TYR A 106 -10.88 5.61 -8.89
CA TYR A 106 -11.56 6.44 -7.89
C TYR A 106 -13.07 6.31 -7.99
N MET A 107 -13.63 6.58 -9.17
CA MET A 107 -15.08 6.51 -9.39
C MET A 107 -15.62 5.09 -9.20
N LYS A 108 -14.88 4.07 -9.63
CA LYS A 108 -15.27 2.66 -9.40
C LYS A 108 -15.36 2.35 -7.91
N LEU A 109 -14.37 2.75 -7.11
CA LEU A 109 -14.36 2.49 -5.67
C LEU A 109 -15.45 3.30 -4.96
N LYS A 110 -15.56 4.61 -5.27
CA LYS A 110 -16.61 5.49 -4.73
C LYS A 110 -18.01 4.94 -4.98
N ASN A 111 -18.28 4.43 -6.17
CA ASN A 111 -19.59 3.86 -6.51
C ASN A 111 -19.93 2.62 -5.68
N ASN A 112 -18.95 1.86 -5.18
CA ASN A 112 -19.22 0.70 -4.32
C ASN A 112 -19.77 1.10 -2.94
N TYR A 113 -19.49 2.33 -2.48
CA TYR A 113 -19.90 2.83 -1.17
C TYR A 113 -20.98 3.91 -1.23
N THR A 114 -21.42 4.27 -2.44
CA THR A 114 -22.49 5.27 -2.64
C THR A 114 -23.65 4.68 -3.43
N VAL A 115 -23.44 4.29 -4.68
CA VAL A 115 -24.48 3.81 -5.60
C VAL A 115 -24.82 2.34 -5.40
N LYS A 116 -23.79 1.51 -5.19
CA LYS A 116 -23.90 0.04 -5.07
C LYS A 116 -23.75 -0.44 -3.62
N ALA A 117 -23.97 0.46 -2.67
CA ALA A 117 -23.79 0.16 -1.25
C ALA A 117 -24.79 -0.93 -0.83
N ASN A 118 -24.28 -2.03 -0.27
CA ASN A 118 -25.09 -3.11 0.29
C ASN A 118 -25.35 -2.95 1.80
N ALA A 119 -24.88 -1.85 2.40
CA ALA A 119 -25.13 -1.55 3.80
C ALA A 119 -26.61 -1.19 4.01
N LYS A 120 -27.26 -1.81 5.00
CA LYS A 120 -28.69 -1.63 5.31
C LYS A 120 -29.09 -0.14 5.40
N ASP A 121 -28.23 0.65 6.02
CA ASP A 121 -28.43 2.09 6.26
C ASP A 121 -27.49 2.97 5.42
N GLY A 122 -26.80 2.38 4.44
CA GLY A 122 -25.79 3.07 3.62
C GLY A 122 -24.46 3.34 4.34
N TYR A 123 -23.57 4.06 3.66
CA TYR A 123 -22.32 4.56 4.22
C TYR A 123 -22.34 6.09 4.33
N ASP A 124 -21.79 6.63 5.41
CA ASP A 124 -21.51 8.07 5.52
C ASP A 124 -20.16 8.36 4.87
N VAL A 125 -20.21 8.81 3.62
CA VAL A 125 -19.00 9.06 2.81
C VAL A 125 -18.53 10.50 2.99
N LYS A 126 -17.35 10.66 3.58
CA LYS A 126 -16.64 11.93 3.77
C LYS A 126 -15.53 12.10 2.73
N TYR A 127 -15.25 13.36 2.39
CA TYR A 127 -14.22 13.73 1.43
C TYR A 127 -13.20 14.65 2.11
N LEU A 128 -11.93 14.32 1.96
CA LEU A 128 -10.79 15.13 2.38
C LEU A 128 -10.22 15.83 1.15
N SER A 129 -10.34 17.15 1.12
CA SER A 129 -9.76 17.92 0.02
C SER A 129 -8.25 18.03 0.16
N ASP A 130 -7.59 18.50 -0.90
CA ASP A 130 -6.17 18.86 -0.87
C ASP A 130 -5.80 19.92 0.18
N LYS A 131 -6.77 20.63 0.75
CA LYS A 131 -6.54 21.57 1.87
C LYS A 131 -6.53 20.87 3.22
N ASP A 132 -7.24 19.76 3.34
CA ASP A 132 -7.38 19.00 4.58
C ASP A 132 -6.22 18.02 4.76
N PHE A 133 -5.86 17.32 3.69
CA PHE A 133 -4.83 16.29 3.72
C PHE A 133 -4.01 16.27 2.44
N LYS A 134 -2.68 16.14 2.56
CA LYS A 134 -1.76 15.90 1.45
C LYS A 134 -0.79 14.78 1.76
N PHE A 135 -0.53 13.94 0.77
CA PHE A 135 0.55 12.98 0.85
C PHE A 135 1.90 13.69 0.74
N SER A 136 2.82 13.32 1.63
CA SER A 136 4.22 13.69 1.57
C SER A 136 4.98 12.63 0.78
N LEU A 137 5.83 13.07 -0.15
CA LEU A 137 6.70 12.18 -0.92
C LEU A 137 7.63 11.41 0.01
N ILE A 138 7.83 10.13 -0.28
CA ILE A 138 8.80 9.29 0.42
C ILE A 138 9.97 9.08 -0.51
N ASP A 139 11.14 9.52 -0.06
CA ASP A 139 12.38 9.35 -0.81
C ASP A 139 13.14 8.14 -0.27
N ILE A 140 13.41 7.19 -1.16
CA ILE A 140 14.13 5.94 -0.89
C ILE A 140 15.41 5.88 -1.73
N SER A 141 15.96 7.03 -2.13
CA SER A 141 17.16 7.09 -2.97
C SER A 141 18.36 6.36 -2.35
N GLU A 142 18.50 6.42 -1.03
CA GLU A 142 19.58 5.76 -0.29
C GLU A 142 19.41 4.23 -0.34
N GLU A 143 18.22 3.73 -0.04
CA GLU A 143 17.88 2.29 -0.09
C GLU A 143 18.08 1.70 -1.49
N VAL A 144 17.71 2.45 -2.54
CA VAL A 144 17.88 2.01 -3.93
C VAL A 144 19.35 1.97 -4.35
N SER A 145 20.21 2.78 -3.74
CA SER A 145 21.64 2.82 -4.06
C SER A 145 22.45 1.69 -3.43
N GLU A 146 21.97 1.14 -2.32
CA GLU A 146 22.61 0.03 -1.60
C GLU A 146 22.29 -1.35 -2.20
N GLU A 147 21.22 -1.44 -3.00
CA GLU A 147 20.78 -2.66 -3.68
C GLU A 147 21.34 -2.83 -5.11
N GLN A 148 22.19 -1.91 -5.59
CA GLN A 148 22.81 -1.95 -6.93
C GLN A 148 24.25 -2.45 -6.94
#